data_AF-A0A969IFI2-F1
#
_entry.id   AF-A0A969IFI2-F1
#
_cell.length_a   1.000
_cell.length_b   1.000
_cell.length_c   1.000
_cell.angle_alpha   90.00
_cell.angle_beta   90.00
_cell.angle_gamma   90.00
#
_symmetry.space_group_name_H-M   'P 1'
#
loop_
_entity.id
_entity.type
_entity.pdbx_description
1 polymer ?
#
loop_
_entity_poly.entity_id
_entity_poly.type
_entity_poly.pdbx_seq_one_letter_code
_entity_poly.pdbx_strand_id
1 'polypeptide(L)' 'MVFEFITKRPLWINVLAALVISFLVLFIFLQTLNFWTNHGDYLRIPDVKGKKIEEATSLLEKQGFEVLVQEFCFY' A
#
# COMPACT_ATOMS: atom_id res chain seq x y z
N MET A 1 -36.78 24.01 5.27
CA MET A 1 -37.06 22.57 5.24
C MET A 1 -35.85 21.69 5.58
N VAL A 2 -34.61 22.01 5.15
CA VAL A 2 -33.41 21.24 5.54
C VAL A 2 -32.84 21.65 6.91
N PHE A 3 -32.81 22.96 7.20
CA PHE A 3 -32.23 23.48 8.45
C PHE A 3 -33.00 23.06 9.70
N GLU A 4 -34.32 22.93 9.65
CA GLU A 4 -35.15 22.53 10.79
C GLU A 4 -34.85 21.11 11.30
N PHE A 5 -34.37 20.21 10.44
CA PHE A 5 -33.99 18.86 10.86
C PHE A 5 -32.68 18.87 11.68
N ILE A 6 -31.74 19.74 11.31
CA ILE A 6 -30.43 19.86 11.97
C ILE A 6 -30.56 20.59 13.32
N THR A 7 -31.41 21.61 13.42
CA THR A 7 -31.59 22.41 14.65
C THR A 7 -32.53 21.80 15.69
N LYS A 8 -33.27 20.73 15.36
CA LYS A 8 -34.09 20.00 16.35
C LYS A 8 -33.27 19.23 17.38
N ARG A 9 -32.03 18.87 17.05
CA ARG A 9 -31.09 18.20 17.96
C ARG A 9 -30.12 19.26 18.52
N PRO A 10 -29.69 19.15 19.78
CA PRO A 10 -28.71 20.09 20.33
C PRO A 10 -27.40 20.02 19.52
N LEU A 11 -26.80 21.18 19.25
CA LEU A 11 -25.67 21.33 18.30
C LEU A 11 -24.50 20.37 18.59
N TRP A 12 -24.23 20.07 19.85
CA TRP A 12 -23.14 19.17 20.25
C TRP A 12 -23.33 17.72 19.76
N ILE A 13 -24.57 17.25 19.58
CA ILE A 13 -24.84 15.92 19.01
C ILE A 13 -24.46 15.88 17.54
N ASN A 14 -24.75 16.95 16.79
CA ASN A 14 -24.36 17.05 15.39
C ASN A 14 -22.84 17.15 15.23
N VAL A 15 -22.16 17.88 16.14
CA VAL A 15 -20.69 17.94 16.17
C VAL A 15 -20.10 16.56 16.46
N LEU A 16 -20.64 15.84 17.44
CA LEU A 16 -20.20 14.47 17.76
C LEU A 16 -20.42 13.52 16.56
N ALA A 17 -21.59 13.60 15.91
CA ALA A 17 -21.88 12.81 14.72
C ALA A 17 -20.91 13.14 13.57
N ALA A 18 -20.60 14.42 13.35
CA ALA A 18 -19.63 14.84 12.35
C ALA A 18 -18.23 14.29 12.65
N LEU A 19 -17.78 14.31 13.91
CA LEU A 19 -16.50 13.73 14.34
C LEU A 19 -16.45 12.22 14.08
N VAL A 20 -17.51 11.48 14.44
CA VAL A 20 -17.61 10.03 14.20
C VAL A 20 -17.56 9.72 12.71
N ILE A 21 -18.31 10.47 11.89
CA ILE A 21 -18.31 10.30 10.44
C ILE A 21 -16.92 10.61 9.87
N SER A 22 -16.27 11.69 10.30
CA SER A 22 -14.92 12.03 9.86
C SER A 22 -13.92 10.92 10.20
N PHE A 23 -13.99 10.40 11.43
CA PHE A 23 -13.15 9.28 11.86
C PHE A 23 -13.40 8.03 11.01
N LEU A 24 -14.66 7.68 10.75
CA LEU A 24 -15.01 6.53 9.91
C LEU A 24 -14.50 6.69 8.48
N VAL A 25 -14.62 7.87 7.88
CA VAL A 25 -14.12 8.16 6.53
C VAL A 25 -12.60 8.02 6.48
N LEU A 26 -11.88 8.61 7.44
CA LEU A 26 -10.43 8.49 7.54
C LEU A 26 -10.00 7.03 7.75
N PHE A 27 -10.68 6.30 8.63
CA PHE A 27 -10.40 4.89 8.88
C PHE A 27 -10.56 4.05 7.61
N ILE A 28 -11.69 4.18 6.91
CA ILE A 28 -11.94 3.47 5.65
C ILE A 28 -10.90 3.84 4.59
N PHE A 29 -10.55 5.12 4.45
CA PHE A 29 -9.52 5.58 3.52
C PHE A 29 -8.17 4.92 3.79
N LEU A 30 -7.73 4.88 5.04
CA LEU A 30 -6.46 4.24 5.43
C LEU A 30 -6.48 2.73 5.18
N GLN A 31 -7.61 2.04 5.39
CA GLN A 31 -7.73 0.62 5.06
C GLN A 31 -7.58 0.37 3.55
N THR A 32 -8.15 1.24 2.72
CA THR A 32 -8.02 1.13 1.26
C THR A 32 -6.57 1.32 0.79
N LEU A 33 -5.80 2.20 1.45
CA LEU A 33 -4.37 2.35 1.16
C LEU A 33 -3.61 1.02 1.34
N ASN A 34 -3.92 0.29 2.41
CA ASN A 34 -3.27 -1.00 2.68
C ASN A 34 -3.60 -2.04 1.60
N PHE A 35 -4.83 -2.05 1.09
CA PHE A 35 -5.24 -2.96 0.01
C PHE A 35 -4.58 -2.63 -1.34
N TRP A 36 -4.43 -1.35 -1.67
CA TRP A 36 -3.92 -0.94 -2.99
C TRP A 36 -2.39 -0.97 -3.12
N THR A 37 -1.67 -0.76 -2.02
CA THR A 37 -0.21 -0.53 -2.08
C THR A 37 0.64 -1.80 -2.05
N ASN A 38 0.03 -2.99 -2.06
CA ASN A 38 0.75 -4.27 -1.88
C ASN A 38 1.74 -4.20 -0.71
N HIS A 39 1.33 -3.56 0.39
CA HIS A 39 2.23 -3.27 1.49
C HIS A 39 2.68 -4.58 2.15
N GLY A 40 3.97 -4.89 2.03
CA GLY A 40 4.55 -6.12 2.55
C GLY A 40 4.69 -7.24 1.52
N ASP A 41 4.40 -6.98 0.24
CA ASP A 41 4.74 -7.91 -0.83
C ASP A 41 6.23 -7.72 -1.19
N TYR A 42 7.04 -8.75 -0.92
CA TYR A 42 8.48 -8.76 -1.21
C TYR A 42 8.86 -10.09 -1.86
N LEU A 43 9.57 -9.99 -2.99
CA LEU A 43 10.20 -11.16 -3.58
C LEU A 43 11.55 -11.40 -2.89
N ARG A 44 11.73 -12.58 -2.31
CA ARG A 44 13.00 -12.98 -1.71
C ARG A 44 13.98 -13.33 -2.83
N ILE A 45 15.07 -12.59 -2.93
CA ILE A 45 16.13 -12.86 -3.91
C ILE A 45 16.81 -14.20 -3.56
N PRO A 46 16.86 -15.17 -4.49
CA PRO A 46 17.55 -16.44 -4.31
C PRO A 46 19.07 -16.24 -4.39
N ASP A 47 19.82 -17.12 -3.73
CA ASP A 47 21.29 -17.08 -3.84
C ASP A 47 21.71 -17.53 -5.25
N VAL A 48 22.30 -16.59 -6.00
CA VAL A 48 22.85 -16.80 -7.34
C VAL A 48 24.37 -16.81 -7.37
N LYS A 49 25.03 -16.73 -6.21
CA LYS A 49 26.48 -16.64 -6.12
C LYS A 49 27.14 -17.89 -6.68
N GLY A 50 28.11 -17.70 -7.59
CA GLY A 50 28.85 -18.79 -8.22
C GLY A 50 28.09 -19.53 -9.33
N LYS A 51 26.86 -19.14 -9.65
CA LYS A 51 26.15 -19.62 -10.85
C LYS A 51 26.67 -18.93 -12.09
N LYS A 52 26.53 -19.59 -13.25
CA LYS A 52 26.74 -18.94 -14.55
C LYS A 52 25.69 -17.85 -14.75
N ILE A 53 26.04 -16.82 -15.53
CA ILE A 53 25.15 -15.67 -15.78
C ILE A 53 23.81 -16.16 -16.34
N GLU A 54 23.82 -17.08 -17.30
CA GLU A 54 22.59 -17.58 -17.92
C GLU A 54 21.70 -18.33 -16.93
N GLU A 55 22.30 -19.11 -16.02
CA GLU A 55 21.59 -19.86 -14.99
C GLU A 55 21.01 -18.92 -13.92
N ALA A 56 21.79 -17.93 -13.49
CA ALA A 56 21.36 -16.91 -12.53
C ALA A 56 20.21 -16.07 -13.08
N THR A 57 20.34 -15.58 -14.31
CA THR A 57 19.30 -14.81 -15.00
C THR A 57 18.01 -15.62 -15.12
N SER A 58 18.09 -16.87 -15.60
CA SER A 58 16.90 -17.72 -15.73
C SER A 58 16.22 -18.00 -14.38
N LEU A 59 16.99 -18.16 -13.31
CA LEU A 59 16.45 -18.40 -11.97
C LEU A 59 15.70 -17.17 -11.43
N LEU A 60 16.25 -15.98 -11.64
CA LEU A 60 15.67 -14.71 -11.18
C LEU A 60 14.43 -14.33 -11.98
N GLU A 61 14.47 -14.44 -13.31
CA GLU A 61 13.32 -14.17 -14.18
C GLU A 61 12.14 -15.09 -13.88
N LYS A 62 12.39 -16.39 -13.61
CA LYS A 62 11.36 -17.35 -13.19
C LYS A 62 10.64 -16.94 -11.90
N GLN A 63 11.29 -16.13 -11.05
CA GLN A 63 10.71 -15.63 -9.81
C GLN A 63 10.10 -14.23 -9.96
N GLY A 64 10.04 -13.70 -11.19
CA GLY A 64 9.44 -12.41 -11.49
C GLY A 64 10.39 -11.22 -11.33
N PHE A 65 11.70 -11.46 -11.18
CA PHE A 65 12.69 -10.38 -11.16
C PHE A 65 13.05 -9.95 -12.58
N GLU A 66 13.19 -8.63 -12.78
CA GLU A 66 13.87 -8.07 -13.94
C GLU A 66 15.38 -8.12 -13.69
N VAL A 67 16.15 -8.62 -14.68
CA VAL A 67 17.59 -8.86 -14.54
C VAL A 67 18.36 -7.93 -15.46
N LEU A 68 19.30 -7.17 -14.89
CA LEU A 68 20.25 -6.34 -15.63
C LEU A 68 21.67 -6.82 -15.32
N VAL A 69 22.40 -7.20 -16.38
CA VAL A 69 23.81 -7.59 -16.27
C VAL A 69 24.67 -6.33 -16.42
N GLN A 70 25.56 -6.09 -15.46
CA GLN A 70 26.47 -4.96 -15.45
C GLN A 70 27.91 -5.45 -15.32
N GLU A 71 28.80 -4.93 -16.16
CA GLU A 71 30.23 -5.24 -16.15
C GLU A 71 30.97 -4.48 -15.04
N PHE A 72 30.44 -3.32 -14.62
CA PHE A 72 31.04 -2.47 -13.59
C PHE A 72 29.97 -2.02 -12.61
N CYS A 73 30.23 -2.23 -11.32
CA CYS A 73 29.43 -1.65 -10.24
C CYS A 73 30.26 -0.51 -9.62
N PHE A 74 29.77 0.73 -9.74
CA PHE A 74 30.34 1.87 -9.03
C PHE A 74 29.55 2.09 -7.74
N TYR A 75 30.27 2.20 -6.62
CA TYR A 75 29.74 2.38 -5.27
C TYR A 75 29.70 3.85 -4.86
#